data_AF-X1UKU1-F1
#
_entry.id   AF-X1UKU1-F1
#
_cell.length_a   1.000
_cell.length_b   1.000
_cell.length_c   1.000
_cell.angle_alpha   90.00
_cell.angle_beta   90.00
_cell.angle_gamma   90.00
#
_symmetry.space_group_name_H-M   'P 1'
#
loop_
_entity.id
_entity.type
_entity.pdbx_description
1 polymer ?
#
loop_
_entity_poly.entity_id
_entity_poly.type
_entity_poly.pdbx_seq_one_letter_code
_entity_poly.pdbx_strand_id
1 'polypeptide(L)'
;LDNNKEIQIRDLMFECARTLWVMARAYSHISEKFEDEEDWEDAIIAMVECSKMYKTAAYFSAAAINQTELGKTLSSENLELNSEESRILAQSIAALKEENSYNTYFASKLYAGLSSLSKRLFYLKRHEEKKKQQLRAQFHFDMGKACSLKAQASLESSITNINKDKVRKLQQKANFYYEKSKEIWKEMLQEVSDLSSEEKSNIDGNLAIVTDILKENKMDILNYDEIKRIQDPEPIIIIPENLAPFVPKSTIYLTKFVPKDLNIKRFKSFQKRKLEQKIPYSK
;
A
#
# COMPACT_ATOMS: atom_id res chain seq x y z
N LEU A 1 -1.84 22.63 -20.01
CA LEU A 1 -1.64 23.50 -18.84
C LEU A 1 -2.76 24.53 -18.76
N ASP A 2 -4.02 24.08 -18.64
CA ASP A 2 -5.16 24.99 -18.86
C ASP A 2 -6.37 24.62 -18.00
N ASN A 3 -6.19 24.40 -16.69
CA ASN A 3 -7.31 24.08 -15.79
C ASN A 3 -7.12 24.40 -14.29
N ASN A 4 -6.13 25.23 -13.91
CA ASN A 4 -6.05 25.75 -12.54
C ASN A 4 -6.87 27.02 -12.40
N LYS A 5 -8.20 26.91 -12.58
CA LYS A 5 -9.13 27.98 -12.26
C LYS A 5 -9.25 28.07 -10.75
N GLU A 6 -8.98 29.23 -10.18
CA GLU A 6 -9.24 29.48 -8.77
C GLU A 6 -10.76 29.52 -8.55
N ILE A 7 -11.23 28.74 -7.57
CA ILE A 7 -12.64 28.61 -7.24
C ILE A 7 -12.89 29.16 -5.84
N GLN A 8 -13.94 29.99 -5.68
CA GLN A 8 -14.36 30.47 -4.38
C GLN A 8 -15.55 29.65 -3.90
N ILE A 9 -15.40 28.99 -2.75
CA ILE A 9 -16.44 28.18 -2.11
C ILE A 9 -16.77 28.80 -0.76
N ARG A 10 -18.03 29.18 -0.55
CA ARG A 10 -18.52 29.84 0.67
C ARG A 10 -19.11 28.80 1.63
N ASP A 11 -18.28 27.88 2.08
CA ASP A 11 -18.68 26.81 2.97
C ASP A 11 -17.60 26.56 4.05
N LEU A 12 -18.00 26.60 5.33
CA LEU A 12 -17.10 26.40 6.45
C LEU A 12 -16.54 24.97 6.47
N MET A 13 -17.33 23.96 6.12
CA MET A 13 -16.87 22.57 6.04
C MET A 13 -15.84 22.42 4.92
N PHE A 14 -16.05 23.08 3.79
CA PHE A 14 -15.03 23.11 2.74
C PHE A 14 -13.72 23.75 3.21
N GLU A 15 -13.79 24.85 3.96
CA GLU A 15 -12.60 25.51 4.52
C GLU A 15 -11.88 24.62 5.55
N CYS A 16 -12.61 23.88 6.39
CA CYS A 16 -12.05 22.85 7.26
C CYS A 16 -11.33 21.75 6.45
N ALA A 17 -11.94 21.27 5.37
CA ALA A 17 -11.32 20.28 4.48
C ALA A 17 -10.02 20.82 3.85
N ARG A 18 -10.03 22.08 3.40
CA ARG A 18 -8.86 22.75 2.82
C ARG A 18 -7.74 22.89 3.85
N THR A 19 -8.05 23.34 5.06
CA THR A 19 -7.07 23.50 6.15
C THR A 19 -6.39 22.17 6.49
N LEU A 20 -7.19 21.10 6.63
CA LEU A 20 -6.68 19.75 6.90
C LEU A 20 -5.88 19.18 5.74
N TRP A 21 -6.26 19.47 4.49
CA TRP A 21 -5.48 19.09 3.32
C TRP A 21 -4.10 19.78 3.29
N VAL A 22 -4.03 21.08 3.65
CA VAL A 22 -2.74 21.78 3.80
C VAL A 22 -1.92 21.15 4.93
N MET A 23 -2.54 20.84 6.06
CA MET A 23 -1.88 20.19 7.20
C MET A 23 -1.34 18.80 6.83
N ALA A 24 -2.09 18.00 6.05
CA ALA A 24 -1.63 16.72 5.53
C ALA A 24 -0.35 16.88 4.68
N ARG A 25 -0.31 17.87 3.80
CA ARG A 25 0.87 18.17 2.98
C ARG A 25 2.07 18.62 3.82
N ALA A 26 1.83 19.39 4.88
CA ALA A 26 2.88 19.77 5.82
C ALA A 26 3.45 18.52 6.53
N TYR A 27 2.61 17.60 6.99
CA TYR A 27 3.06 16.33 7.57
C TYR A 27 3.84 15.46 6.59
N SER A 28 3.42 15.39 5.32
CA SER A 28 4.18 14.69 4.27
C SER A 28 5.60 15.24 4.16
N HIS A 29 5.74 16.56 4.09
CA HIS A 29 7.04 17.21 3.96
C HIS A 29 7.93 17.03 5.21
N ILE A 30 7.31 17.08 6.40
CA ILE A 30 8.01 16.81 7.66
C ILE A 30 8.47 15.35 7.71
N SER A 31 7.65 14.40 7.25
CA SER A 31 7.99 12.98 7.18
C SER A 31 9.19 12.72 6.28
N GLU A 32 9.21 13.32 5.08
CA GLU A 32 10.34 13.26 4.14
C GLU A 32 11.63 13.78 4.81
N LYS A 33 11.53 14.91 5.51
CA LYS A 33 12.68 15.48 6.22
C LYS A 33 13.21 14.55 7.33
N PHE A 34 12.32 13.95 8.12
CA PHE A 34 12.73 12.99 9.15
C PHE A 34 13.33 11.72 8.55
N GLU A 35 12.80 11.26 7.42
CA GLU A 35 13.37 10.12 6.69
C GLU A 35 14.79 10.42 6.18
N ASP A 36 15.02 11.62 5.61
CA ASP A 36 16.35 12.08 5.18
C ASP A 36 17.35 12.19 6.36
N GLU A 37 16.87 12.50 7.56
CA GLU A 37 17.64 12.59 8.80
C GLU A 37 17.79 11.22 9.51
N GLU A 38 17.26 10.13 8.92
CA GLU A 38 17.18 8.77 9.49
C GLU A 38 16.40 8.69 10.82
N ASP A 39 15.55 9.68 11.12
CA ASP A 39 14.60 9.65 12.23
C ASP A 39 13.33 8.88 11.83
N TRP A 40 13.49 7.56 11.73
CA TRP A 40 12.46 6.67 11.22
C TRP A 40 11.14 6.72 12.01
N GLU A 41 11.21 6.93 13.32
CA GLU A 41 10.04 6.89 14.19
C GLU A 41 9.15 8.11 13.97
N ASP A 42 9.76 9.29 13.95
CA ASP A 42 9.06 10.53 13.67
C ASP A 42 8.62 10.60 12.20
N ALA A 43 9.38 10.03 11.26
CA ALA A 43 8.97 9.90 9.87
C ALA A 43 7.69 9.07 9.73
N ILE A 44 7.60 7.91 10.41
CA ILE A 44 6.42 7.05 10.41
C ILE A 44 5.23 7.78 11.05
N ILE A 45 5.43 8.40 12.22
CA ILE A 45 4.36 9.12 12.94
C ILE A 45 3.82 10.27 12.08
N ALA A 46 4.69 11.08 11.48
CA ALA A 46 4.30 12.17 10.60
C ALA A 46 3.47 11.67 9.41
N MET A 47 3.86 10.56 8.77
CA MET A 47 3.10 10.00 7.64
C MET A 47 1.76 9.37 8.08
N VAL A 48 1.69 8.82 9.29
CA VAL A 48 0.41 8.37 9.90
C VAL A 48 -0.52 9.56 10.12
N GLU A 49 -0.02 10.67 10.65
CA GLU A 49 -0.80 11.90 10.82
C GLU A 49 -1.21 12.51 9.47
N CYS A 50 -0.34 12.48 8.46
CA CYS A 50 -0.68 12.85 7.08
C CYS A 50 -1.91 12.08 6.57
N SER A 51 -1.89 10.75 6.72
CA SER A 51 -3.01 9.89 6.35
C SER A 51 -4.31 10.26 7.11
N LYS A 52 -4.22 10.50 8.43
CA LYS A 52 -5.36 10.90 9.26
C LYS A 52 -5.94 12.25 8.83
N MET A 53 -5.08 13.22 8.50
CA MET A 53 -5.51 14.54 8.05
C MET A 53 -6.23 14.45 6.70
N TYR A 54 -5.71 13.69 5.73
CA TYR A 54 -6.40 13.45 4.46
C TYR A 54 -7.76 12.77 4.66
N LYS A 55 -7.84 11.75 5.54
CA LYS A 55 -9.11 11.08 5.83
C LYS A 55 -10.12 12.04 6.44
N THR A 56 -9.67 12.88 7.38
CA THR A 56 -10.52 13.88 8.03
C THR A 56 -10.98 14.95 7.05
N ALA A 57 -10.07 15.42 6.18
CA ALA A 57 -10.40 16.35 5.11
C ALA A 57 -11.46 15.80 4.16
N ALA A 58 -11.41 14.50 3.84
CA ALA A 58 -12.40 13.84 2.99
C ALA A 58 -13.82 13.93 3.59
N TYR A 59 -13.95 13.80 4.91
CA TYR A 59 -15.25 13.93 5.59
C TYR A 59 -15.79 15.34 5.56
N PHE A 60 -14.94 16.33 5.86
CA PHE A 60 -15.34 17.73 5.78
C PHE A 60 -15.71 18.14 4.35
N SER A 61 -14.99 17.63 3.36
CA SER A 61 -15.31 17.81 1.94
C SER A 61 -16.68 17.21 1.59
N ALA A 62 -16.96 15.98 2.04
CA ALA A 62 -18.25 15.33 1.83
C ALA A 62 -19.42 16.03 2.57
N ALA A 63 -19.12 16.75 3.65
CA ALA A 63 -20.11 17.49 4.45
C ALA A 63 -20.36 18.92 3.95
N ALA A 64 -19.62 19.41 2.94
CA ALA A 64 -19.86 20.71 2.34
C ALA A 64 -21.22 20.73 1.62
N ILE A 65 -22.03 21.75 1.90
CA ILE A 65 -23.42 21.88 1.41
C ILE A 65 -23.51 22.99 0.37
N ASN A 66 -22.69 24.04 0.49
CA ASN A 66 -22.67 25.20 -0.39
C ASN A 66 -21.54 25.16 -1.42
N GLN A 67 -21.35 24.00 -2.05
CA GLN A 67 -20.35 23.80 -3.09
C GLN A 67 -21.00 23.69 -4.47
N THR A 68 -20.87 24.74 -5.27
CA THR A 68 -21.39 24.78 -6.66
C THR A 68 -20.42 24.19 -7.68
N GLU A 69 -19.11 24.30 -7.43
CA GLU A 69 -18.05 23.69 -8.25
C GLU A 69 -17.29 22.63 -7.45
N LEU A 70 -17.26 21.38 -7.93
CA LEU A 70 -16.48 20.29 -7.35
C LEU A 70 -15.04 20.35 -7.87
N GLY A 71 -14.15 21.00 -7.11
CA GLY A 71 -12.72 20.93 -7.37
C GLY A 71 -12.21 19.49 -7.22
N LYS A 72 -11.40 19.00 -8.17
CA LYS A 72 -10.89 17.62 -8.15
C LYS A 72 -10.02 17.35 -6.92
N THR A 73 -9.12 18.28 -6.57
CA THR A 73 -8.12 18.11 -5.50
C THR A 73 -8.73 17.83 -4.14
N LEU A 74 -9.79 18.55 -3.80
CA LEU A 74 -10.47 18.45 -2.51
C LEU A 74 -11.74 17.61 -2.59
N SER A 75 -11.92 16.79 -3.64
CA SER A 75 -13.05 15.85 -3.67
C SER A 75 -12.86 14.80 -2.57
N SER A 76 -13.95 14.39 -1.93
CA SER A 76 -13.90 13.39 -0.86
C SER A 76 -13.24 12.09 -1.33
N GLU A 77 -13.50 11.66 -2.57
CA GLU A 77 -12.89 10.46 -3.14
C GLU A 77 -11.37 10.58 -3.26
N ASN A 78 -10.85 11.70 -3.79
CA ASN A 78 -9.40 11.90 -3.92
C ASN A 78 -8.71 12.04 -2.57
N LEU A 79 -9.35 12.70 -1.60
CA LEU A 79 -8.81 12.82 -0.25
C LEU A 79 -8.76 11.46 0.47
N GLU A 80 -9.75 10.58 0.26
CA GLU A 80 -9.68 9.21 0.77
C GLU A 80 -8.58 8.38 0.09
N LEU A 81 -8.36 8.56 -1.22
CA LEU A 81 -7.24 7.91 -1.92
C LEU A 81 -5.89 8.39 -1.38
N ASN A 82 -5.72 9.69 -1.19
CA ASN A 82 -4.50 10.26 -0.61
C ASN A 82 -4.24 9.74 0.81
N SER A 83 -5.30 9.54 1.60
CA SER A 83 -5.20 8.90 2.92
C SER A 83 -4.61 7.49 2.81
N GLU A 84 -5.14 6.65 1.92
CA GLU A 84 -4.64 5.28 1.74
C GLU A 84 -3.22 5.24 1.13
N GLU A 85 -2.89 6.17 0.22
CA GLU A 85 -1.52 6.32 -0.30
C GLU A 85 -0.54 6.70 0.80
N SER A 86 -0.90 7.66 1.66
CA SER A 86 -0.07 8.05 2.82
C SER A 86 0.11 6.89 3.79
N ARG A 87 -0.92 6.06 3.97
CA ARG A 87 -0.83 4.85 4.79
C ARG A 87 0.15 3.82 4.22
N ILE A 88 0.17 3.64 2.89
CA ILE A 88 1.14 2.79 2.20
C ILE A 88 2.56 3.33 2.41
N LEU A 89 2.75 4.64 2.28
CA LEU A 89 4.05 5.29 2.53
C LEU A 89 4.53 5.08 3.97
N ALA A 90 3.66 5.29 4.98
CA ALA A 90 4.01 5.04 6.38
C ALA A 90 4.44 3.57 6.61
N GLN A 91 3.76 2.61 5.98
CA GLN A 91 4.13 1.19 6.05
C GLN A 91 5.46 0.91 5.33
N SER A 92 5.77 1.64 4.25
CA SER A 92 7.04 1.54 3.53
C SER A 92 8.20 2.04 4.39
N ILE A 93 8.07 3.20 5.03
CA ILE A 93 9.10 3.75 5.94
C ILE A 93 9.34 2.77 7.09
N ALA A 94 8.28 2.18 7.65
CA ALA A 94 8.41 1.15 8.68
C ALA A 94 9.13 -0.11 8.21
N ALA A 95 8.87 -0.57 6.98
CA ALA A 95 9.57 -1.71 6.40
C ALA A 95 11.07 -1.41 6.21
N LEU A 96 11.38 -0.20 5.73
CA LEU A 96 12.76 0.26 5.52
C LEU A 96 13.54 0.40 6.83
N LYS A 97 12.92 0.97 7.88
CA LYS A 97 13.50 1.02 9.23
C LYS A 97 13.96 -0.35 9.71
N GLU A 98 13.09 -1.35 9.58
CA GLU A 98 13.38 -2.71 10.06
C GLU A 98 14.43 -3.41 9.19
N GLU A 99 14.47 -3.13 7.89
CA GLU A 99 15.54 -3.58 7.00
C GLU A 99 16.89 -2.97 7.42
N ASN A 100 16.95 -1.65 7.63
CA ASN A 100 18.15 -0.93 8.07
C ASN A 100 18.62 -1.35 9.46
N SER A 101 17.69 -1.78 10.32
CA SER A 101 17.97 -2.32 11.65
C SER A 101 18.40 -3.80 11.62
N TYR A 102 18.60 -4.38 10.44
CA TYR A 102 18.94 -5.79 10.22
C TYR A 102 17.90 -6.79 10.75
N ASN A 103 16.65 -6.35 10.95
CA ASN A 103 15.53 -7.22 11.32
C ASN A 103 14.88 -7.82 10.07
N THR A 104 15.67 -8.57 9.30
CA THR A 104 15.33 -9.10 7.97
C THR A 104 14.02 -9.92 7.98
N TYR A 105 13.79 -10.69 9.05
CA TYR A 105 12.57 -11.47 9.22
C TYR A 105 11.33 -10.59 9.33
N PHE A 106 11.37 -9.56 10.19
CA PHE A 106 10.22 -8.68 10.38
C PHE A 106 10.01 -7.76 9.17
N ALA A 107 11.08 -7.21 8.60
CA ALA A 107 11.05 -6.46 7.35
C ALA A 107 10.36 -7.25 6.23
N SER A 108 10.67 -8.55 6.09
CA SER A 108 10.02 -9.42 5.10
C SER A 108 8.48 -9.46 5.24
N LYS A 109 7.98 -9.45 6.48
CA LYS A 109 6.53 -9.45 6.76
C LYS A 109 5.90 -8.09 6.50
N LEU A 110 6.62 -7.00 6.80
CA LEU A 110 6.16 -5.64 6.54
C LEU A 110 6.08 -5.35 5.04
N TYR A 111 7.05 -5.79 4.24
CA TYR A 111 6.99 -5.69 2.77
C TYR A 111 5.86 -6.52 2.16
N ALA A 112 5.57 -7.71 2.70
CA ALA A 112 4.39 -8.48 2.29
C ALA A 112 3.08 -7.76 2.65
N GLY A 113 3.04 -7.08 3.80
CA GLY A 113 1.96 -6.17 4.19
C GLY A 113 1.81 -4.99 3.22
N LEU A 114 2.91 -4.35 2.87
CA LEU A 114 2.99 -3.24 1.91
C LEU A 114 2.44 -3.65 0.54
N SER A 115 2.90 -4.78 0.01
CA SER A 115 2.38 -5.37 -1.24
C SER A 115 0.87 -5.58 -1.17
N SER A 116 0.35 -6.10 -0.05
CA SER A 116 -1.09 -6.30 0.14
C SER A 116 -1.89 -4.98 0.11
N LEU A 117 -1.36 -3.93 0.75
CA LEU A 117 -1.98 -2.60 0.75
C LEU A 117 -1.96 -1.96 -0.64
N SER A 118 -0.81 -1.95 -1.32
CA SER A 118 -0.65 -1.45 -2.69
C SER A 118 -1.55 -2.19 -3.68
N LYS A 119 -1.68 -3.52 -3.53
CA LYS A 119 -2.60 -4.34 -4.30
C LYS A 119 -4.06 -3.97 -4.05
N ARG A 120 -4.46 -3.72 -2.80
CA ARG A 120 -5.82 -3.24 -2.47
C ARG A 120 -6.13 -1.94 -3.19
N LEU A 121 -5.20 -0.97 -3.15
CA LEU A 121 -5.34 0.33 -3.82
C LEU A 121 -5.47 0.17 -5.35
N PHE A 122 -4.63 -0.66 -5.97
CA PHE A 122 -4.69 -0.98 -7.40
C PHE A 122 -6.09 -1.48 -7.83
N TYR A 123 -6.70 -2.39 -7.05
CA TYR A 123 -8.01 -2.96 -7.39
C TYR A 123 -9.21 -2.02 -7.16
N LEU A 124 -9.02 -0.86 -6.53
CA LEU A 124 -10.08 0.16 -6.46
C LEU A 124 -10.41 0.76 -7.83
N LYS A 125 -9.49 0.65 -8.83
CA LYS A 125 -9.66 1.14 -10.21
C LYS A 125 -10.08 2.61 -10.31
N ARG A 126 -9.64 3.44 -9.34
CA ARG A 126 -9.92 4.88 -9.31
C ARG A 126 -8.78 5.74 -9.84
N HIS A 127 -7.59 5.18 -9.98
CA HIS A 127 -6.43 5.89 -10.50
C HIS A 127 -6.41 5.92 -12.04
N GLU A 128 -5.81 6.97 -12.58
CA GLU A 128 -5.42 7.04 -13.99
C GLU A 128 -4.44 5.92 -14.34
N GLU A 129 -4.37 5.55 -15.63
CA GLU A 129 -3.63 4.37 -16.08
C GLU A 129 -2.14 4.42 -15.66
N LYS A 130 -1.51 5.59 -15.71
CA LYS A 130 -0.12 5.78 -15.27
C LYS A 130 0.12 5.33 -13.83
N LYS A 131 -0.68 5.83 -12.89
CA LYS A 131 -0.56 5.55 -11.45
C LYS A 131 -0.99 4.12 -11.16
N LYS A 132 -1.97 3.61 -11.90
CA LYS A 132 -2.39 2.21 -11.85
C LYS A 132 -1.24 1.26 -12.22
N GLN A 133 -0.48 1.53 -13.28
CA GLN A 133 0.67 0.69 -13.64
C GLN A 133 1.84 0.85 -12.64
N GLN A 134 2.08 2.05 -12.12
CA GLN A 134 3.06 2.26 -11.04
C GLN A 134 2.73 1.41 -9.80
N LEU A 135 1.48 1.48 -9.31
CA LEU A 135 1.02 0.66 -8.18
C LEU A 135 1.13 -0.83 -8.47
N ARG A 136 0.86 -1.24 -9.72
CA ARG A 136 0.96 -2.63 -10.17
C ARG A 136 2.40 -3.14 -10.11
N ALA A 137 3.35 -2.36 -10.62
CA ALA A 137 4.77 -2.70 -10.55
C ALA A 137 5.25 -2.73 -9.10
N GLN A 138 4.86 -1.73 -8.30
CA GLN A 138 5.29 -1.60 -6.91
C GLN A 138 4.86 -2.80 -6.06
N PHE A 139 3.59 -3.22 -6.09
CA PHE A 139 3.17 -4.33 -5.24
C PHE A 139 3.85 -5.64 -5.62
N HIS A 140 4.22 -5.82 -6.90
CA HIS A 140 5.03 -6.96 -7.34
C HIS A 140 6.45 -6.86 -6.78
N PHE A 141 7.09 -5.71 -6.92
CA PHE A 141 8.41 -5.44 -6.37
C PHE A 141 8.48 -5.69 -4.86
N ASP A 142 7.52 -5.15 -4.10
CA ASP A 142 7.44 -5.32 -2.64
C ASP A 142 7.32 -6.80 -2.24
N MET A 143 6.55 -7.59 -2.99
CA MET A 143 6.44 -9.03 -2.75
C MET A 143 7.74 -9.77 -3.10
N GLY A 144 8.45 -9.32 -4.15
CA GLY A 144 9.79 -9.81 -4.48
C GLY A 144 10.76 -9.57 -3.33
N LYS A 145 10.78 -8.34 -2.79
CA LYS A 145 11.58 -7.94 -1.63
C LYS A 145 11.23 -8.76 -0.39
N ALA A 146 9.95 -8.94 -0.11
CA ALA A 146 9.47 -9.78 0.99
C ALA A 146 9.97 -11.23 0.87
N CYS A 147 9.90 -11.83 -0.32
CA CYS A 147 10.38 -13.19 -0.57
C CYS A 147 11.91 -13.29 -0.39
N SER A 148 12.65 -12.30 -0.90
CA SER A 148 14.11 -12.22 -0.80
C SER A 148 14.57 -12.12 0.66
N LEU A 149 14.02 -11.17 1.42
CA LEU A 149 14.36 -10.98 2.84
C LEU A 149 13.97 -12.19 3.69
N LYS A 150 12.85 -12.86 3.41
CA LYS A 150 12.47 -14.09 4.11
C LYS A 150 13.45 -15.23 3.83
N ALA A 151 13.97 -15.31 2.60
CA ALA A 151 14.99 -16.29 2.24
C ALA A 151 16.31 -16.01 2.98
N GLN A 152 16.74 -14.75 3.02
CA GLN A 152 17.91 -14.30 3.78
C GLN A 152 17.77 -14.59 5.28
N ALA A 153 16.66 -14.19 5.90
CA ALA A 153 16.39 -14.47 7.31
C ALA A 153 16.38 -15.98 7.62
N SER A 154 15.96 -16.81 6.66
CA SER A 154 15.97 -18.27 6.79
C SER A 154 17.37 -18.87 6.70
N LEU A 155 18.32 -18.19 6.04
CA LEU A 155 19.74 -18.57 6.02
C LEU A 155 20.46 -18.15 7.29
N GLU A 156 20.13 -16.97 7.81
CA GLU A 156 20.73 -16.37 9.02
C GLU A 156 20.24 -17.03 10.32
N SER A 157 19.10 -17.72 10.29
CA SER A 157 18.55 -18.41 11.45
C SER A 157 19.42 -19.61 11.86
N SER A 158 20.13 -19.45 12.98
CA SER A 158 21.04 -20.44 13.58
C SER A 158 20.34 -21.58 14.35
N ILE A 159 19.02 -21.52 14.48
CA ILE A 159 18.25 -22.35 15.43
C ILE A 159 17.86 -23.72 14.84
N THR A 160 17.82 -23.87 13.50
CA THR A 160 17.43 -25.14 12.84
C THR A 160 18.28 -25.45 11.62
N ASN A 161 18.40 -26.73 11.26
CA ASN A 161 19.01 -27.14 10.00
C ASN A 161 18.37 -26.38 8.83
N ILE A 162 19.18 -25.56 8.15
CA ILE A 162 18.75 -24.70 7.05
C ILE A 162 18.10 -25.55 5.97
N ASN A 163 16.80 -25.34 5.72
CA ASN A 163 16.11 -25.97 4.61
C ASN A 163 16.47 -25.25 3.30
N LYS A 164 17.59 -25.66 2.71
CA LYS A 164 18.14 -25.08 1.47
C LYS A 164 17.15 -25.09 0.30
N ASP A 165 16.28 -26.10 0.22
CA ASP A 165 15.24 -26.19 -0.82
C ASP A 165 14.17 -25.10 -0.65
N LYS A 166 13.72 -24.85 0.58
CA LYS A 166 12.78 -23.78 0.89
C LYS A 166 13.37 -22.40 0.60
N VAL A 167 14.63 -22.17 0.94
CA VAL A 167 15.36 -20.93 0.64
C VAL A 167 15.44 -20.72 -0.88
N ARG A 168 15.87 -21.74 -1.63
CA ARG A 168 15.94 -21.71 -3.09
C ARG A 168 14.59 -21.35 -3.72
N LYS A 169 13.51 -21.99 -3.27
CA LYS A 169 12.14 -21.72 -3.74
C LYS A 169 11.70 -20.28 -3.46
N LEU A 170 12.03 -19.72 -2.29
CA LEU A 170 11.73 -18.32 -1.96
C LEU A 170 12.51 -17.35 -2.85
N GLN A 171 13.79 -17.62 -3.13
CA GLN A 171 14.60 -16.81 -4.05
C GLN A 171 14.08 -16.88 -5.49
N GLN A 172 13.72 -18.07 -5.98
CA GLN A 172 13.07 -18.22 -7.29
C GLN A 172 11.74 -17.46 -7.36
N LYS A 173 10.97 -17.47 -6.28
CA LYS A 173 9.73 -16.70 -6.18
C LYS A 173 9.98 -15.18 -6.15
N ALA A 174 11.03 -14.73 -5.48
CA ALA A 174 11.45 -13.33 -5.52
C ALA A 174 11.76 -12.90 -6.96
N ASN A 175 12.58 -13.68 -7.69
CA ASN A 175 12.93 -13.41 -9.08
C ASN A 175 11.70 -13.33 -10.00
N PHE A 176 10.73 -14.23 -9.84
CA PHE A 176 9.47 -14.16 -10.58
C PHE A 176 8.74 -12.82 -10.38
N TYR A 177 8.67 -12.32 -9.15
CA TYR A 177 8.00 -11.05 -8.86
C TYR A 177 8.80 -9.83 -9.37
N TYR A 178 10.13 -9.87 -9.25
CA TYR A 178 11.00 -8.84 -9.79
C TYR A 178 10.96 -8.75 -11.32
N GLU A 179 10.92 -9.88 -12.03
CA GLU A 179 10.74 -9.85 -13.48
C GLU A 179 9.37 -9.27 -13.86
N LYS A 180 8.30 -9.60 -13.12
CA LYS A 180 6.99 -8.96 -13.35
C LYS A 180 7.02 -7.45 -13.17
N SER A 181 7.66 -6.95 -12.11
CA SER A 181 7.75 -5.50 -11.90
C SER A 181 8.55 -4.83 -13.01
N LYS A 182 9.64 -5.46 -13.45
CA LYS A 182 10.48 -5.00 -14.56
C LYS A 182 9.75 -4.98 -15.90
N GLU A 183 8.98 -6.02 -16.22
CA GLU A 183 8.13 -6.07 -17.42
C GLU A 183 7.14 -4.90 -17.43
N ILE A 184 6.44 -4.67 -16.32
CA ILE A 184 5.45 -3.58 -16.22
C ILE A 184 6.12 -2.21 -16.38
N TRP A 185 7.26 -1.97 -15.75
CA TRP A 185 7.98 -0.70 -15.92
C TRP A 185 8.49 -0.48 -17.36
N LYS A 186 8.91 -1.55 -18.05
CA LYS A 186 9.25 -1.48 -19.48
C LYS A 186 8.04 -1.16 -20.35
N GLU A 187 6.92 -1.85 -20.12
CA GLU A 187 5.65 -1.58 -20.80
C GLU A 187 5.23 -0.12 -20.58
N MET A 188 5.38 0.42 -19.36
CA MET A 188 5.08 1.82 -19.08
C MET A 188 5.86 2.80 -19.95
N LEU A 189 7.17 2.60 -20.13
CA LEU A 189 7.98 3.48 -20.99
C LEU A 189 7.59 3.40 -22.47
N GLN A 190 7.01 2.29 -22.91
CA GLN A 190 6.62 2.05 -24.30
C GLN A 190 5.19 2.52 -24.61
N GLU A 191 4.26 2.26 -23.69
CA GLU A 191 2.82 2.40 -23.94
C GLU A 191 2.20 3.67 -23.31
N VAL A 192 2.80 4.23 -22.25
CA VAL A 192 2.25 5.41 -21.56
C VAL A 192 2.81 6.69 -22.18
N SER A 193 2.01 7.32 -23.04
CA SER A 193 2.41 8.49 -23.83
C SER A 193 2.65 9.78 -23.03
N ASP A 194 2.07 9.87 -21.83
CA ASP A 194 1.94 11.08 -21.02
C ASP A 194 2.89 11.12 -19.80
N LEU A 195 3.99 10.36 -19.84
CA LEU A 195 5.04 10.39 -18.81
C LEU A 195 5.90 11.66 -18.89
N SER A 196 6.08 12.34 -17.76
CA SER A 196 7.01 13.45 -17.58
C SER A 196 8.48 12.99 -17.66
N SER A 197 9.41 13.93 -17.84
CA SER A 197 10.85 13.63 -17.85
C SER A 197 11.33 13.03 -16.51
N GLU A 198 10.79 13.52 -15.40
CA GLU A 198 11.09 13.04 -14.05
C GLU A 198 10.51 11.63 -13.84
N GLU A 199 9.27 11.38 -14.26
CA GLU A 199 8.64 10.06 -14.17
C GLU A 199 9.43 9.01 -14.98
N LYS A 200 9.91 9.37 -16.18
CA LYS A 200 10.77 8.48 -16.99
C LYS A 200 12.08 8.17 -16.28
N SER A 201 12.75 9.21 -15.75
CA SER A 201 14.00 9.03 -14.98
C SER A 201 13.80 8.11 -13.77
N ASN A 202 12.68 8.23 -13.07
CA ASN A 202 12.35 7.36 -11.94
C ASN A 202 12.09 5.91 -12.38
N ILE A 203 11.39 5.71 -13.50
CA ILE A 203 11.16 4.36 -14.06
C ILE A 203 12.49 3.73 -14.51
N ASP A 204 13.37 4.49 -15.17
CA ASP A 204 14.70 4.02 -15.56
C ASP A 204 15.56 3.64 -14.35
N GLY A 205 15.50 4.44 -13.27
CA GLY A 205 16.13 4.11 -11.98
C GLY A 205 15.61 2.81 -11.39
N ASN A 206 14.30 2.62 -11.36
CA ASN A 206 13.67 1.37 -10.90
C ASN A 206 14.10 0.16 -11.75
N LEU A 207 14.16 0.32 -13.06
CA LEU A 207 14.61 -0.72 -13.98
C LEU A 207 16.07 -1.10 -13.75
N ALA A 208 16.95 -0.12 -13.48
CA ALA A 208 18.35 -0.37 -13.14
C ALA A 208 18.46 -1.20 -11.87
N ILE A 209 17.80 -0.77 -10.78
CA ILE A 209 17.80 -1.46 -9.48
C ILE A 209 17.34 -2.92 -9.64
N VAL A 210 16.21 -3.14 -10.31
CA VAL A 210 15.67 -4.50 -10.46
C VAL A 210 16.52 -5.37 -11.38
N THR A 211 17.10 -4.78 -12.41
CA THR A 211 18.04 -5.49 -13.28
C THR A 211 19.27 -5.94 -12.51
N ASP A 212 19.79 -5.13 -11.58
CA ASP A 212 20.94 -5.49 -10.77
C ASP A 212 20.60 -6.56 -9.73
N ILE A 213 19.45 -6.46 -9.05
CA ILE A 213 18.94 -7.51 -8.15
C ILE A 213 18.81 -8.86 -8.88
N LEU A 214 18.32 -8.86 -10.11
CA LEU A 214 18.17 -10.07 -10.92
C LEU A 214 19.52 -10.66 -11.35
N LYS A 215 20.50 -9.81 -11.69
CA LYS A 215 21.87 -10.24 -12.02
C LYS A 215 22.58 -10.88 -10.83
N GLU A 216 22.38 -10.35 -9.63
CA GLU A 216 22.97 -10.87 -8.40
C GLU A 216 22.37 -12.23 -8.02
N ASN A 217 21.05 -12.38 -8.13
CA ASN A 217 20.37 -13.57 -7.65
C ASN A 217 20.52 -14.82 -8.55
N LYS A 218 20.92 -14.70 -9.82
CA LYS A 218 21.16 -15.81 -10.80
C LYS A 218 20.32 -17.08 -10.57
N MET A 219 19.01 -16.94 -10.41
CA MET A 219 18.09 -18.06 -10.22
C MET A 219 17.23 -18.27 -11.46
N ASP A 220 16.95 -19.53 -11.77
CA ASP A 220 15.97 -19.91 -12.78
C ASP A 220 14.59 -19.37 -12.42
N ILE A 221 13.91 -18.78 -13.40
CA ILE A 221 12.53 -18.29 -13.25
C ILE A 221 11.60 -19.51 -13.37
N LEU A 222 10.84 -19.76 -12.30
CA LEU A 222 9.82 -20.81 -12.28
C LEU A 222 8.56 -20.36 -13.02
N ASN A 223 7.80 -21.32 -13.55
CA ASN A 223 6.52 -21.04 -14.18
C ASN A 223 5.45 -20.66 -13.13
N TYR A 224 4.33 -20.09 -13.59
CA TYR A 224 3.28 -19.62 -12.69
C TYR A 224 2.66 -20.71 -11.82
N ASP A 225 2.52 -21.93 -12.35
CA ASP A 225 1.92 -23.06 -11.62
C ASP A 225 2.80 -23.56 -10.48
N GLU A 226 4.12 -23.51 -10.66
CA GLU A 226 5.13 -23.81 -9.64
C GLU A 226 5.16 -22.72 -8.57
N ILE A 227 5.16 -21.45 -8.99
CA ILE A 227 5.16 -20.29 -8.09
C ILE A 227 3.95 -20.27 -7.17
N LYS A 228 2.77 -20.65 -7.67
CA LYS A 228 1.53 -20.72 -6.90
C LYS A 228 1.58 -21.73 -5.75
N ARG A 229 2.42 -22.76 -5.85
CA ARG A 229 2.59 -23.80 -4.80
C ARG A 229 3.49 -23.32 -3.66
N ILE A 230 4.29 -22.29 -3.88
CA ILE A 230 5.17 -21.71 -2.87
C ILE A 230 4.37 -20.69 -2.08
N GLN A 231 4.39 -20.76 -0.74
CA GLN A 231 3.67 -19.81 0.11
C GLN A 231 4.40 -18.46 0.17
N ASP A 232 3.66 -17.36 -0.01
CA ASP A 232 4.19 -16.00 0.22
C ASP A 232 4.56 -15.78 1.70
N PRO A 233 5.41 -14.80 2.01
CA PRO A 233 5.59 -14.31 3.37
C PRO A 233 4.26 -13.88 4.00
N GLU A 234 4.12 -14.10 5.30
CA GLU A 234 2.91 -13.69 6.02
C GLU A 234 2.90 -12.18 6.17
N PRO A 235 1.85 -11.47 5.73
CA PRO A 235 1.81 -10.02 5.79
C PRO A 235 1.56 -9.54 7.22
N ILE A 236 2.35 -8.57 7.66
CA ILE A 236 2.07 -7.76 8.86
C ILE A 236 1.84 -6.33 8.41
N ILE A 237 0.71 -5.75 8.84
CA ILE A 237 0.38 -4.34 8.66
C ILE A 237 0.36 -3.73 10.04
N ILE A 238 1.27 -2.79 10.30
CA ILE A 238 1.35 -2.10 11.59
C ILE A 238 0.61 -0.76 11.56
N ILE A 239 0.46 -0.18 10.37
CA ILE A 239 -0.28 1.07 10.19
C ILE A 239 -1.78 0.74 10.09
N PRO A 240 -2.57 1.08 11.12
CA PRO A 240 -3.97 0.72 11.16
C PRO A 240 -4.74 1.40 10.02
N GLU A 241 -5.88 0.82 9.65
CA GLU A 241 -6.81 1.52 8.78
C GLU A 241 -7.38 2.70 9.55
N ASN A 242 -7.34 3.88 8.94
CA ASN A 242 -7.88 5.10 9.54
C ASN A 242 -9.42 5.05 9.50
N LEU A 243 -9.98 4.33 10.48
CA LEU A 243 -11.38 4.43 10.86
C LEU A 243 -11.50 5.69 11.72
N ALA A 244 -11.79 6.85 11.11
CA ALA A 244 -11.97 8.04 11.92
C ALA A 244 -13.08 7.79 12.97
N PRO A 245 -12.84 8.10 14.26
CA PRO A 245 -13.73 7.73 15.36
C PRO A 245 -15.10 8.45 15.33
N PHE A 246 -15.31 9.40 14.42
CA PHE A 246 -16.50 10.26 14.35
C PHE A 246 -17.42 10.00 13.13
N VAL A 247 -17.34 8.82 12.49
CA VAL A 247 -17.96 8.60 11.17
C VAL A 247 -19.38 8.01 11.23
N PRO A 248 -20.39 8.64 10.60
CA PRO A 248 -21.63 7.97 10.21
C PRO A 248 -21.31 6.89 9.15
N LYS A 249 -21.85 5.68 9.32
CA LYS A 249 -21.57 4.48 8.49
C LYS A 249 -21.76 4.64 6.96
N SER A 250 -22.26 5.78 6.48
CA SER A 250 -22.55 6.07 5.07
C SER A 250 -21.37 6.60 4.25
N THR A 251 -20.31 7.14 4.87
CA THR A 251 -19.11 7.69 4.20
C THR A 251 -17.95 6.70 4.13
N ILE A 252 -18.24 5.41 3.92
CA ILE A 252 -17.21 4.38 3.84
C ILE A 252 -17.04 3.94 2.38
N TYR A 253 -16.27 4.70 1.60
CA TYR A 253 -15.98 4.36 0.19
C TYR A 253 -15.20 3.03 0.07
N LEU A 254 -14.36 2.71 1.05
CA LEU A 254 -13.64 1.44 1.17
C LEU A 254 -14.54 0.23 1.51
N THR A 255 -15.82 0.44 1.83
CA THR A 255 -16.81 -0.66 2.00
C THR A 255 -17.77 -0.79 0.83
N LYS A 256 -17.60 -0.02 -0.25
CA LYS A 256 -18.21 -0.34 -1.56
C LYS A 256 -17.51 -1.54 -2.19
N PHE A 257 -17.29 -2.61 -1.42
CA PHE A 257 -17.06 -3.92 -2.00
C PHE A 257 -18.27 -4.24 -2.86
N VAL A 258 -18.05 -4.64 -4.12
CA VAL A 258 -19.09 -5.34 -4.86
C VAL A 258 -19.42 -6.58 -4.01
N PRO A 259 -20.66 -6.76 -3.51
CA PRO A 259 -21.01 -7.86 -2.61
C PRO A 259 -20.91 -9.27 -3.23
N LYS A 260 -20.23 -9.40 -4.37
CA LYS A 260 -19.98 -10.68 -5.04
C LYS A 260 -18.90 -11.51 -4.35
N ASP A 261 -17.96 -10.90 -3.61
CA ASP A 261 -16.84 -11.64 -3.00
C ASP A 261 -16.95 -11.87 -1.48
N LEU A 262 -17.91 -11.22 -0.81
CA LEU A 262 -18.28 -11.62 0.53
C LEU A 262 -19.17 -12.85 0.43
N ASN A 263 -18.56 -14.03 0.61
CA ASN A 263 -19.28 -15.29 0.72
C ASN A 263 -20.20 -15.26 1.95
N ILE A 264 -21.37 -14.64 1.82
CA ILE A 264 -22.38 -14.42 2.86
C ILE A 264 -22.75 -15.72 3.56
N LYS A 265 -22.69 -16.87 2.84
CA LYS A 265 -22.86 -18.20 3.44
C LYS A 265 -21.86 -18.47 4.55
N ARG A 266 -20.58 -18.12 4.37
CA ARG A 266 -19.52 -18.36 5.35
C ARG A 266 -19.69 -17.49 6.60
N PHE A 267 -20.10 -16.23 6.43
CA PHE A 267 -20.37 -15.32 7.55
C PHE A 267 -21.63 -15.73 8.33
N LYS A 268 -22.69 -16.15 7.64
CA LYS A 268 -23.90 -16.72 8.25
C LYS A 268 -23.61 -18.02 9.00
N SER A 269 -22.79 -18.92 8.46
CA SER A 269 -22.35 -20.13 9.16
C SER A 269 -21.52 -19.82 10.41
N PHE A 270 -20.71 -18.76 10.38
CA PHE A 270 -19.90 -18.34 11.53
C PHE A 270 -20.77 -17.75 12.65
N GLN A 271 -21.77 -16.92 12.31
CA GLN A 271 -22.76 -16.42 13.28
C GLN A 271 -23.59 -17.55 13.88
N LYS A 272 -24.03 -18.51 13.05
CA LYS A 272 -24.83 -19.66 13.50
C LYS A 272 -24.06 -20.52 14.50
N ARG A 273 -22.79 -20.85 14.22
CA ARG A 273 -21.92 -21.60 15.15
C ARG A 273 -21.66 -20.86 16.46
N LYS A 274 -21.55 -19.52 16.42
CA LYS A 274 -21.32 -18.71 17.63
C LYS A 274 -22.58 -18.55 18.49
N LEU A 275 -23.77 -18.63 17.87
CA LEU A 275 -25.06 -18.68 18.57
C LEU A 275 -25.32 -20.07 19.16
N GLU A 276 -24.95 -21.14 18.44
CA GLU A 276 -25.08 -22.53 18.91
C GLU A 276 -24.11 -22.86 20.08
N GLN A 277 -22.96 -22.17 20.19
CA GLN A 277 -22.02 -22.32 21.32
C GLN A 277 -22.42 -21.56 22.59
N LYS A 278 -23.50 -20.76 22.57
CA LYS A 278 -23.99 -20.03 23.74
C LYS A 278 -25.21 -20.69 24.39
N ILE A 279 -25.15 -22.00 24.66
CA ILE A 279 -25.91 -22.61 25.76
C ILE A 279 -25.09 -23.78 26.36
N PRO A 280 -24.55 -23.62 27.57
CA PRO A 280 -24.63 -24.66 28.58
C PRO A 280 -25.49 -24.10 29.71
N TYR A 281 -26.80 -24.32 29.64
CA TYR A 281 -27.59 -24.29 30.86
C TYR A 281 -27.41 -25.65 31.51
N SER A 282 -26.74 -25.62 32.66
CA SER A 282 -26.70 -26.66 33.65
C SER A 282 -28.08 -27.28 33.89
N LYS A 283 -28.13 -28.61 33.92
CA LYS A 283 -28.90 -29.35 34.92
C LYS A 283 -27.95 -30.30 35.62
#